data_AF-A0A852CAY2-F1
#
_entry.id   AF-A0A852CAY2-F1
#
_cell.length_a   1.000
_cell.length_b   1.000
_cell.length_c   1.000
_cell.angle_alpha   90.00
_cell.angle_beta   90.00
_cell.angle_gamma   90.00
#
_symmetry.space_group_name_H-M   'P 1'
#
loop_
_entity.id
_entity.type
_entity.pdbx_description
1 polymer ?
#
loop_
_entity_poly.entity_id
_entity_poly.type
_entity_poly.pdbx_seq_one_letter_code
_entity_poly.pdbx_strand_id
1 'polypeptide(L)'
;VEDLLSPELCVCRTDDGRLVEGLREAMLETVIPRGAGDRVMVVLGEHAGKVGRILEREPGRSRALVQLQRDAGGQVVPLGYDLICHYVGGLEED
;
A
#
# COMPACT_ATOMS: atom_id res chain seq x y z
N VAL A 1 3.80 -2.08 -8.24
CA VAL A 1 3.29 -3.25 -8.99
C VAL A 1 2.24 -2.74 -9.96
N GLU A 2 2.35 -3.10 -11.23
CA GLU A 2 1.40 -2.68 -12.28
C GLU A 2 0.40 -3.79 -12.59
N ASP A 3 0.84 -5.06 -12.65
CA ASP A 3 -0.04 -6.20 -12.86
C ASP A 3 0.52 -7.49 -12.22
N LEU A 4 -0.35 -8.49 -12.00
CA LEU A 4 -0.01 -9.82 -11.48
C LEU A 4 -0.20 -10.88 -12.58
N LEU A 5 0.86 -11.61 -12.90
CA LEU A 5 0.83 -12.69 -13.91
C LEU A 5 0.44 -14.04 -13.28
N SER A 6 0.80 -14.22 -12.02
CA SER A 6 0.45 -15.35 -11.17
C SER A 6 0.55 -14.92 -9.70
N PRO A 7 0.21 -15.78 -8.72
CA PRO A 7 0.36 -15.43 -7.31
C PRO A 7 1.79 -15.01 -6.90
N GLU A 8 2.82 -15.49 -7.59
CA GLU A 8 4.22 -15.25 -7.23
C GLU A 8 4.96 -14.38 -8.26
N LEU A 9 4.35 -14.03 -9.39
CA LEU A 9 4.98 -13.30 -10.49
C LEU A 9 4.19 -12.05 -10.85
N CYS A 10 4.90 -10.93 -11.00
CA CYS A 10 4.29 -9.64 -11.31
C CYS A 10 5.04 -8.87 -12.39
N VAL A 11 4.36 -7.84 -12.88
CA VAL A 11 4.93 -6.77 -13.71
C VAL A 11 5.07 -5.53 -12.85
N CYS A 12 6.25 -4.95 -12.83
CA CYS A 12 6.51 -3.67 -12.16
C CYS A 12 6.96 -2.61 -13.15
N ARG A 13 6.49 -1.39 -12.94
CA ARG A 13 7.07 -0.19 -13.51
C ARG A 13 8.03 0.42 -12.50
N THR A 14 9.27 0.67 -12.92
CA THR A 14 10.26 1.41 -12.14
C THR A 14 9.99 2.91 -12.21
N ASP A 15 10.59 3.70 -11.31
CA ASP A 15 10.40 5.15 -11.26
C ASP A 15 10.85 5.88 -12.54
N ASP A 16 11.81 5.32 -13.29
CA ASP A 16 12.24 5.81 -14.61
C ASP A 16 11.31 5.35 -15.76
N GLY A 17 10.21 4.68 -15.44
CA GLY A 17 9.16 4.29 -16.38
C GLY A 17 9.36 2.96 -17.10
N ARG A 18 10.44 2.22 -16.81
CA ARG A 18 10.73 0.92 -17.40
C ARG A 18 9.79 -0.16 -16.84
N LEU A 19 9.22 -0.97 -17.73
CA LEU A 19 8.50 -2.18 -17.34
C LEU A 19 9.45 -3.36 -17.18
N VAL A 20 9.28 -4.10 -16.09
CA VAL A 20 10.03 -5.29 -15.75
C VAL A 20 9.03 -6.39 -15.42
N GLU A 21 9.03 -7.44 -16.25
CA GLU A 21 8.13 -8.59 -16.16
C GLU A 21 8.80 -9.80 -15.51
N GLY A 22 7.98 -10.72 -14.99
CA GLY A 22 8.48 -11.98 -14.41
C GLY A 22 9.23 -11.81 -13.09
N LEU A 23 9.02 -10.68 -12.40
CA LEU A 23 9.59 -10.46 -11.08
C LEU A 23 8.89 -11.36 -10.06
N ARG A 24 9.69 -12.11 -9.30
CA ARG A 24 9.18 -12.87 -8.16
C ARG A 24 8.78 -11.92 -7.04
N GLU A 25 7.63 -12.16 -6.41
CA GLU A 25 7.18 -11.39 -5.24
C GLU A 25 8.28 -11.26 -4.18
N ALA A 26 9.02 -12.35 -3.93
CA ALA A 26 10.14 -12.40 -2.98
C ALA A 26 11.32 -11.47 -3.31
N MET A 27 11.35 -10.85 -4.49
CA MET A 27 12.34 -9.84 -4.88
C MET A 27 11.88 -8.40 -4.56
N LEU A 28 10.64 -8.22 -4.08
CA LEU A 28 10.05 -6.93 -3.81
C LEU A 28 9.93 -6.68 -2.30
N GLU A 29 9.90 -5.41 -1.93
CA GLU A 29 9.61 -4.95 -0.57
C GLU A 29 8.50 -3.91 -0.62
N THR A 30 7.65 -3.87 0.41
CA THR A 30 6.63 -2.84 0.53
C THR A 30 7.27 -1.51 0.92
N VAL A 31 6.86 -0.44 0.26
CA VAL A 31 7.28 0.92 0.63
C VAL A 31 6.22 1.54 1.53
N ILE A 32 6.64 2.03 2.70
CA ILE A 32 5.80 2.86 3.55
C ILE A 32 6.03 4.33 3.20
N PRO A 33 5.00 5.05 2.74
CA PRO A 33 5.17 6.45 2.37
C PRO A 33 5.54 7.27 3.61
N ARG A 34 6.34 8.33 3.41
CA ARG A 34 6.78 9.25 4.49
C ARG A 34 6.09 10.60 4.43
N GLY A 35 5.45 10.94 3.31
CA GLY A 35 4.75 12.21 3.13
C GLY A 35 3.53 12.33 4.04
N ALA A 36 3.15 13.58 4.29
CA ALA A 36 1.91 13.91 4.96
C ALA A 36 0.77 13.85 3.93
N GLY A 37 -0.20 12.96 4.15
CA GLY A 37 -1.33 12.81 3.22
C GLY A 37 -1.23 11.64 2.26
N ASP A 38 -0.07 10.98 2.19
CA ASP A 38 0.10 9.80 1.36
C ASP A 38 -0.89 8.69 1.75
N ARG A 39 -1.45 8.04 0.73
CA ARG A 39 -2.40 6.95 0.88
C ARG A 39 -1.65 5.63 1.00
N VAL A 40 -2.23 4.71 1.75
CA VAL A 40 -1.74 3.34 1.84
C VAL A 40 -2.85 2.37 1.50
N MET A 41 -2.49 1.25 0.90
CA MET A 41 -3.38 0.13 0.69
C MET A 41 -2.99 -0.99 1.66
N VAL A 42 -3.99 -1.64 2.25
CA VAL A 42 -3.78 -2.85 3.03
C VAL A 42 -3.61 -4.02 2.06
N VAL A 43 -2.49 -4.73 2.16
CA VAL A 43 -2.15 -5.83 1.23
C VAL A 43 -2.43 -7.21 1.83
N LEU A 44 -2.55 -7.32 3.15
CA LEU A 44 -2.75 -8.59 3.86
C LEU A 44 -3.74 -8.45 5.03
N GLY A 45 -4.38 -9.56 5.42
CA GLY A 45 -5.27 -9.65 6.58
C GLY A 45 -6.72 -9.19 6.32
N GLU A 46 -7.47 -8.96 7.40
CA GLU A 46 -8.93 -8.69 7.36
C GLU A 46 -9.31 -7.47 6.52
N HIS A 47 -8.40 -6.51 6.38
CA HIS A 47 -8.65 -5.26 5.68
C HIS A 47 -8.02 -5.20 4.28
N ALA A 48 -7.49 -6.32 3.77
CA ALA A 48 -6.85 -6.39 2.46
C ALA A 48 -7.70 -5.78 1.34
N GLY A 49 -7.06 -5.02 0.46
CA GLY A 49 -7.68 -4.27 -0.65
C GLY A 49 -8.26 -2.91 -0.26
N LYS A 50 -8.37 -2.59 1.03
CA LYS A 50 -8.86 -1.25 1.45
C LYS A 50 -7.75 -0.22 1.37
N VAL A 51 -8.12 0.99 0.95
CA VAL A 51 -7.24 2.17 0.94
C VAL A 51 -7.52 3.03 2.17
N GLY A 52 -6.48 3.65 2.71
CA GLY A 52 -6.55 4.54 3.85
C GLY A 52 -5.45 5.58 3.85
N ARG A 53 -5.45 6.43 4.88
CA ARG A 53 -4.45 7.47 5.10
C ARG A 53 -3.76 7.22 6.44
N ILE A 54 -2.43 7.36 6.45
CA ILE A 54 -1.67 7.33 7.71
C ILE A 54 -1.98 8.61 8.49
N LEU A 55 -2.49 8.45 9.72
CA LEU A 55 -2.68 9.53 10.67
C LEU A 55 -1.44 9.72 11.54
N GLU A 56 -0.86 8.62 12.01
CA GLU A 56 0.29 8.61 12.92
C GLU A 56 1.19 7.41 12.63
N ARG A 57 2.50 7.58 12.80
CA ARG A 57 3.50 6.51 12.66
C ARG A 57 4.09 6.21 14.04
N GLU A 58 4.14 4.93 14.39
CA GLU A 58 4.74 4.43 15.62
C GLU A 58 5.98 3.58 15.25
N PRO A 59 7.12 4.19 14.87
CA PRO A 59 8.30 3.44 14.40
C PRO A 59 8.87 2.48 15.46
N GLY A 60 8.76 2.83 16.75
CA GLY A 60 9.15 1.93 17.84
C GLY A 60 8.29 0.67 17.98
N ARG A 61 7.16 0.61 17.28
CA ARG A 61 6.24 -0.55 17.23
C ARG A 61 6.07 -1.10 15.80
N SER A 62 6.87 -0.61 14.84
CA SER A 62 6.79 -0.99 13.41
C SER A 62 5.38 -0.94 12.81
N ARG A 63 4.60 0.09 13.15
CA ARG A 63 3.20 0.22 12.73
C ARG A 63 2.76 1.66 12.50
N ALA A 64 1.59 1.83 11.92
CA ALA A 64 0.92 3.12 11.75
C ALA A 64 -0.55 3.04 12.17
N LEU A 65 -1.10 4.16 12.64
CA LEU A 65 -2.53 4.37 12.73
C LEU A 65 -3.04 4.81 11.37
N VAL A 66 -3.90 3.98 10.77
CA VAL A 66 -4.43 4.20 9.43
C VAL A 66 -5.94 4.43 9.53
N GLN A 67 -6.39 5.55 8.96
CA GLN A 67 -7.82 5.78 8.73
C GLN A 67 -8.21 5.17 7.38
N LEU A 68 -8.99 4.09 7.41
CA LEU A 68 -9.52 3.45 6.21
C LEU A 68 -10.64 4.31 5.61
N GLN A 69 -10.63 4.49 4.29
CA GLN A 69 -11.65 5.27 3.59
C GLN A 69 -12.99 4.51 3.57
N ARG A 70 -14.09 5.19 3.92
CA ARG A 70 -15.50 4.77 3.79
C ARG A 70 -16.40 6.01 3.66
N ASP A 71 -17.58 5.86 3.05
CA ASP A 71 -18.58 6.90 2.77
C ASP A 71 -18.96 7.83 3.94
N ALA A 72 -18.79 7.41 5.21
CA ALA A 72 -18.88 8.30 6.35
C ALA A 72 -18.06 7.76 7.54
N GLY A 73 -17.15 8.57 8.10
CA GLY A 73 -16.51 8.32 9.39
C GLY A 73 -15.48 7.19 9.42
N GLY A 74 -14.67 7.06 8.36
CA GLY A 74 -13.64 6.02 8.18
C GLY A 74 -12.99 5.47 9.46
N GLN A 75 -12.95 4.13 9.57
CA GLN A 75 -12.43 3.42 10.74
C GLN A 75 -10.92 3.65 10.89
N VAL A 76 -10.47 3.97 12.11
CA VAL A 76 -9.03 4.06 12.43
C VAL A 76 -8.56 2.75 13.02
N VAL A 77 -7.54 2.15 12.41
CA VAL A 77 -6.97 0.86 12.82
C VAL A 77 -5.44 0.94 12.91
N PRO A 78 -4.82 0.33 13.94
CA PRO A 78 -3.37 0.14 13.96
C PRO A 78 -2.98 -0.99 12.99
N LEU A 79 -2.11 -0.69 12.02
CA LEU A 79 -1.61 -1.66 11.03
C LEU A 79 -0.09 -1.69 11.05
N GLY A 80 0.48 -2.90 11.10
CA GLY A 80 1.92 -3.11 10.94
C GLY A 80 2.37 -2.72 9.54
N TYR A 81 3.63 -2.29 9.41
CA TYR A 81 4.19 -1.90 8.11
C TYR A 81 4.19 -3.04 7.08
N ASP A 82 4.31 -4.29 7.52
CA ASP A 82 4.25 -5.45 6.63
C ASP A 82 2.85 -5.69 6.02
N LEU A 83 1.81 -5.06 6.57
CA LEU A 83 0.42 -5.21 6.12
C LEU A 83 -0.03 -4.12 5.15
N ILE A 84 0.78 -3.09 4.94
CA ILE A 84 0.40 -1.92 4.14
C ILE A 84 1.50 -1.54 3.15
N CYS A 85 1.12 -0.92 2.04
CA CYS A 85 2.07 -0.35 1.08
C CYS A 85 1.59 1.01 0.58
N HIS A 86 2.49 1.82 0.03
CA HIS A 86 2.16 3.09 -0.61
C HIS A 86 1.17 2.85 -1.75
N TYR A 87 0.03 3.53 -1.69
CA TYR A 87 -0.98 3.50 -2.73
C TYR A 87 -0.84 4.72 -3.64
N VAL A 88 -0.26 4.48 -4.82
CA VAL A 88 -0.05 5.49 -5.89
C VAL A 88 -1.14 5.46 -6.96
N GLY A 89 -2.08 4.51 -6.90
CA GLY A 89 -3.22 4.41 -7.82
C GLY A 89 -4.36 5.37 -7.47
N GLY A 90 -5.38 5.43 -8.32
CA GLY A 90 -6.62 6.18 -8.05
C GLY A 90 -6.50 7.70 -8.20
N LEU A 91 -5.95 8.16 -9.34
CA LEU A 91 -6.16 9.51 -9.87
C LEU A 91 -7.26 9.48 -10.95
N GLU A 92 -8.43 8.93 -10.62
CA GLU A 92 -9.67 8.97 -11.40
C GLU A 92 -10.79 8.88 -10.33
N GLU A 93 -11.72 9.82 -10.08
CA GLU A 93 -12.16 11.09 -10.68
C GLU A 93 -12.70 11.98 -9.53
N ASP A 94 -12.57 13.31 -9.64
CA ASP A 94 -13.51 14.28 -9.04
C ASP A 94 -14.79 14.32 -9.89
#